data_AF-A0A2S7WLR6-F1
#
_entry.id   AF-A0A2S7WLR6-F1
#
_cell.length_a   1.000
_cell.length_b   1.000
_cell.length_c   1.000
_cell.angle_alpha   90.00
_cell.angle_beta   90.00
_cell.angle_gamma   90.00
#
_symmetry.space_group_name_H-M   'P 1'
#
loop_
_entity.id
_entity.type
_entity.pdbx_description
1 polymer ?
#
loop_
_entity_poly.entity_id
_entity_poly.type
_entity_poly.pdbx_seq_one_letter_code
_entity_poly.pdbx_strand_id
1 'polypeptide(L)'
;MKNFLKLAYLCAAIVFFVSCDNDNETTITEGDLTVDLTGLEELGSGYVYEGWLIVNGSPVSTGTFTSVSFPQTFTVGIDDLNAASQFVLSIEPAGETGIAAATPASTKLLAGEFSGNSANVTSTEIVADFSNAWGKYILATPTDTDDSNEASGVWFLDNSSGSPAVGLGLPTLTDGWQYEGWVVLNGTPVSTGTFTNPAAADNNAATSPYKGTAGNGPGFPGEDYLMGSAAGVDFPTDLKGATVVISVEPSPDDSPLPFALKPLAHLIPTDAQNHSVLTMGTGPKVVLTGSVSR
;
A
#
# COMPACT_ATOMS: atom_id res chain seq x y z
N MET A 1 -6.90 -63.56 -94.14
CA MET A 1 -7.61 -63.39 -92.85
C MET A 1 -6.76 -63.94 -91.72
N LYS A 2 -5.92 -63.09 -91.12
CA LYS A 2 -5.26 -63.26 -89.81
C LYS A 2 -4.33 -62.07 -89.56
N ASN A 3 -4.15 -61.76 -88.26
CA ASN A 3 -3.22 -60.83 -87.61
C ASN A 3 -3.85 -59.46 -87.31
N PHE A 4 -4.46 -59.25 -86.12
CA PHE A 4 -3.86 -59.02 -84.80
C PHE A 4 -2.93 -57.80 -84.73
N LEU A 5 -3.43 -56.70 -84.17
CA LEU A 5 -2.62 -55.84 -83.32
C LEU A 5 -3.49 -55.34 -82.16
N LYS A 6 -3.11 -55.76 -80.95
CA LYS A 6 -3.75 -55.43 -79.67
C LYS A 6 -3.19 -54.08 -79.21
N LEU A 7 -4.04 -53.13 -78.86
CA LEU A 7 -3.65 -51.96 -78.06
C LEU A 7 -4.12 -52.19 -76.63
N ALA A 8 -3.16 -52.15 -75.72
CA ALA A 8 -3.31 -52.52 -74.31
C ALA A 8 -4.02 -51.43 -73.49
N TYR A 9 -4.89 -51.89 -72.59
CA TYR A 9 -5.44 -51.17 -71.45
C TYR A 9 -4.34 -50.85 -70.43
N LEU A 10 -4.36 -49.64 -69.85
CA LEU A 10 -4.17 -49.45 -68.39
C LEU A 10 -4.56 -48.02 -67.98
N CYS A 11 -5.80 -47.82 -67.53
CA CYS A 11 -6.15 -46.65 -66.71
C CYS A 11 -6.20 -47.11 -65.25
N ALA A 12 -5.16 -46.81 -64.49
CA ALA A 12 -5.15 -46.97 -63.04
C ALA A 12 -5.84 -45.75 -62.41
N ALA A 13 -7.02 -45.95 -61.83
CA ALA A 13 -7.68 -44.96 -61.01
C ALA A 13 -6.97 -44.92 -59.64
N ILE A 14 -6.19 -43.86 -59.40
CA ILE A 14 -5.61 -43.56 -58.09
C ILE A 14 -6.71 -42.88 -57.27
N VAL A 15 -7.29 -43.60 -56.32
CA VAL A 15 -8.14 -43.03 -55.27
C VAL A 15 -7.20 -42.48 -54.20
N PHE A 16 -7.08 -41.15 -54.12
CA PHE A 16 -6.48 -40.49 -52.97
C PHE A 16 -7.48 -40.55 -51.81
N PHE A 17 -7.18 -41.34 -50.78
CA PHE A 17 -7.78 -41.14 -49.47
C PHE A 17 -7.10 -39.92 -48.85
N VAL A 18 -7.80 -38.78 -48.87
CA VAL A 18 -7.45 -37.62 -48.03
C VAL A 18 -7.85 -38.00 -46.61
N SER A 19 -6.86 -38.29 -45.76
CA SER A 19 -7.03 -38.31 -44.32
C SER A 19 -7.03 -36.86 -43.84
N CYS A 20 -8.21 -36.32 -43.52
CA CYS A 20 -8.28 -35.14 -42.66
C CYS A 20 -8.04 -35.62 -41.24
N ASP A 21 -6.82 -35.44 -40.73
CA ASP A 21 -6.65 -35.27 -39.28
C ASP A 21 -7.28 -33.93 -38.94
N ASN A 22 -8.41 -33.97 -38.27
CA ASN A 22 -9.12 -32.81 -37.78
C ASN A 22 -9.00 -32.76 -36.26
N ASP A 23 -7.77 -32.85 -35.77
CA ASP A 23 -7.45 -32.66 -34.35
C ASP A 23 -7.19 -31.17 -34.13
N ASN A 24 -8.26 -30.37 -34.14
CA ASN A 24 -8.24 -29.04 -33.54
C ASN A 24 -8.28 -29.19 -32.00
N GLU A 25 -7.24 -29.78 -31.42
CA GLU A 25 -6.97 -29.67 -29.99
C GLU A 25 -6.75 -28.17 -29.72
N THR A 26 -7.74 -27.53 -29.10
CA THR A 26 -7.62 -26.13 -28.71
C THR A 26 -6.69 -26.10 -27.51
N THR A 27 -5.41 -25.85 -27.74
CA THR A 27 -4.43 -25.70 -26.65
C THR A 27 -4.85 -24.52 -25.80
N ILE A 28 -5.24 -24.78 -24.55
CA ILE A 28 -5.52 -23.72 -23.57
C ILE A 28 -4.19 -23.03 -23.29
N THR A 29 -4.09 -21.73 -23.61
CA THR A 29 -2.88 -20.91 -23.38
C THR A 29 -3.05 -19.90 -22.25
N GLU A 30 -4.28 -19.69 -21.80
CA GLU A 30 -4.66 -18.69 -20.82
C GLU A 30 -5.52 -19.31 -19.70
N GLY A 31 -5.48 -18.70 -18.51
CA GLY A 31 -6.33 -19.04 -17.38
C GLY A 31 -6.79 -17.78 -16.63
N ASP A 32 -7.84 -17.95 -15.84
CA ASP A 32 -8.45 -16.87 -15.07
C ASP A 32 -7.86 -16.82 -13.65
N LEU A 33 -7.30 -15.66 -13.29
CA LEU A 33 -6.90 -15.31 -11.94
C LEU A 33 -7.97 -14.40 -11.33
N THR A 34 -8.72 -14.89 -10.34
CA THR A 34 -9.67 -14.07 -9.60
C THR A 34 -9.02 -13.50 -8.34
N VAL A 35 -9.12 -12.18 -8.18
CA VAL A 35 -8.57 -11.42 -7.06
C VAL A 35 -9.74 -10.82 -6.30
N ASP A 36 -9.81 -11.06 -4.98
CA ASP A 36 -10.85 -10.56 -4.08
C ASP A 36 -10.21 -9.93 -2.84
N LEU A 37 -10.10 -8.60 -2.84
CA LEU A 37 -9.36 -7.85 -1.83
C LEU A 37 -10.27 -6.91 -1.04
N THR A 38 -9.85 -6.59 0.18
CA THR A 38 -10.62 -5.70 1.06
C THR A 38 -9.76 -4.59 1.64
N GLY A 39 -10.30 -3.37 1.65
CA GLY A 39 -9.69 -2.20 2.29
C GLY A 39 -8.66 -1.45 1.43
N LEU A 40 -8.56 -1.75 0.13
CA LEU A 40 -7.83 -0.88 -0.80
C LEU A 40 -8.60 0.43 -1.00
N GLU A 41 -7.86 1.51 -1.19
CA GLU A 41 -8.37 2.84 -1.51
C GLU A 41 -7.99 3.19 -2.96
N GLU A 42 -8.76 4.07 -3.61
CA GLU A 42 -8.38 4.58 -4.93
C GLU A 42 -7.08 5.37 -4.84
N LEU A 43 -6.18 5.14 -5.79
CA LEU A 43 -4.89 5.83 -5.87
C LEU A 43 -5.00 7.14 -6.65
N GLY A 44 -4.04 8.04 -6.43
CA GLY A 44 -3.83 9.20 -7.28
C GLY A 44 -3.57 8.80 -8.73
N SER A 45 -3.82 9.71 -9.68
CA SER A 45 -3.65 9.43 -11.11
C SER A 45 -2.20 9.12 -11.53
N GLY A 46 -1.23 9.38 -10.64
CA GLY A 46 0.17 9.04 -10.83
C GLY A 46 0.50 7.56 -10.60
N TYR A 47 -0.41 6.77 -10.02
CA TYR A 47 -0.16 5.39 -9.64
C TYR A 47 -1.31 4.43 -9.98
N VAL A 48 -0.98 3.15 -10.08
CA VAL A 48 -1.90 2.03 -10.32
C VAL A 48 -1.56 0.87 -9.39
N TYR A 49 -2.50 -0.04 -9.17
CA TYR A 49 -2.18 -1.33 -8.58
C TYR A 49 -1.70 -2.29 -9.67
N GLU A 50 -0.74 -3.15 -9.35
CA GLU A 50 -0.31 -4.24 -10.22
C GLU A 50 -0.21 -5.55 -9.44
N GLY A 51 -0.79 -6.60 -10.01
CA GLY A 51 -0.67 -7.97 -9.49
C GLY A 51 0.51 -8.69 -10.14
N TRP A 52 1.18 -9.53 -9.36
CA TRP A 52 2.34 -10.29 -9.79
C TRP A 52 2.24 -11.74 -9.34
N LEU A 53 2.41 -12.66 -10.28
CA LEU A 53 2.66 -14.07 -9.98
C LEU A 53 4.16 -14.29 -9.82
N ILE A 54 4.56 -14.97 -8.75
CA ILE A 54 5.96 -15.37 -8.56
C ILE A 54 6.16 -16.77 -9.15
N VAL A 55 6.70 -16.80 -10.36
CA VAL A 55 6.94 -18.01 -11.17
C VAL A 55 8.41 -18.35 -11.13
N ASN A 56 8.77 -19.49 -10.54
CA ASN A 56 10.17 -19.91 -10.36
C ASN A 56 11.06 -18.84 -9.71
N GLY A 57 10.49 -18.05 -8.78
CA GLY A 57 11.17 -16.95 -8.09
C GLY A 57 11.25 -15.64 -8.87
N SER A 58 10.68 -15.56 -10.08
CA SER A 58 10.64 -14.33 -10.88
C SER A 58 9.21 -13.76 -10.96
N PRO A 59 9.03 -12.44 -10.90
CA PRO A 59 7.72 -11.82 -10.99
C PRO A 59 7.22 -11.83 -12.45
N VAL A 60 5.93 -12.15 -12.61
CA VAL A 60 5.19 -12.08 -13.87
C VAL A 60 3.94 -11.25 -13.65
N SER A 61 3.80 -10.14 -14.36
CA SER A 61 2.67 -9.24 -14.25
C SER A 61 1.35 -9.93 -14.61
N THR A 62 0.29 -9.63 -13.86
CA THR A 62 -1.10 -10.02 -14.14
C THR A 62 -1.89 -8.88 -14.78
N GLY A 63 -1.22 -7.77 -15.10
CA GLY A 63 -1.84 -6.51 -15.51
C GLY A 63 -2.09 -5.54 -14.36
N THR A 64 -2.38 -4.29 -14.73
CA THR A 64 -2.63 -3.18 -13.80
C THR A 64 -4.12 -2.88 -13.67
N PHE A 65 -4.51 -2.31 -12.53
CA PHE A 65 -5.88 -1.88 -12.28
C PHE A 65 -5.95 -0.68 -11.34
N THR A 66 -7.02 0.11 -11.46
CA THR A 66 -7.32 1.25 -10.57
C THR A 66 -8.61 1.06 -9.79
N SER A 67 -9.54 0.24 -10.30
CA SER A 67 -10.77 -0.11 -9.59
C SER A 67 -10.45 -0.86 -8.30
N VAL A 68 -11.05 -0.43 -7.20
CA VAL A 68 -11.00 -1.14 -5.90
C VAL A 68 -12.29 -1.90 -5.60
N SER A 69 -13.14 -2.10 -6.61
CA SER A 69 -14.31 -2.98 -6.53
C SER A 69 -13.91 -4.42 -6.81
N PHE A 70 -14.19 -5.34 -5.88
CA PHE A 70 -13.83 -6.75 -5.96
C PHE A 70 -15.07 -7.67 -5.84
N PRO A 71 -15.03 -8.91 -6.37
CA PRO A 71 -13.89 -9.56 -7.04
C PRO A 71 -13.62 -9.04 -8.46
N GLN A 72 -12.37 -9.18 -8.92
CA GLN A 72 -11.93 -8.91 -10.30
C GLN A 72 -11.25 -10.15 -10.89
N THR A 73 -11.36 -10.34 -12.20
CA THR A 73 -10.73 -11.47 -12.91
C THR A 73 -9.75 -10.96 -13.96
N PHE A 74 -8.54 -11.53 -13.95
CA PHE A 74 -7.46 -11.22 -14.87
C PHE A 74 -7.12 -12.47 -15.68
N THR A 75 -6.99 -12.33 -16.99
CA THR A 75 -6.57 -13.42 -17.87
C THR A 75 -5.04 -13.41 -17.98
N VAL A 76 -4.41 -14.53 -17.65
CA VAL A 76 -2.94 -14.68 -17.61
C VAL A 76 -2.50 -15.96 -18.31
N GLY A 77 -1.21 -16.09 -18.63
CA GLY A 77 -0.67 -17.31 -19.24
C GLY A 77 -0.87 -18.54 -18.36
N ILE A 78 -1.41 -19.63 -18.91
CA ILE A 78 -1.78 -20.83 -18.12
C ILE A 78 -0.56 -21.49 -17.46
N ASP A 79 0.61 -21.45 -18.12
CA ASP A 79 1.84 -22.01 -17.60
C ASP A 79 2.35 -21.21 -16.39
N ASP A 80 2.30 -19.88 -16.47
CA ASP A 80 2.66 -18.99 -15.36
C ASP A 80 1.68 -19.17 -14.20
N LEU A 81 0.37 -19.24 -14.49
CA LEU A 81 -0.67 -19.43 -13.49
C LEU A 81 -0.49 -20.73 -12.70
N ASN A 82 -0.17 -21.83 -13.39
CA ASN A 82 0.05 -23.14 -12.78
C ASN A 82 1.39 -23.22 -12.01
N ALA A 83 2.43 -22.56 -12.53
CA ALA A 83 3.76 -22.56 -11.91
C ALA A 83 3.92 -21.52 -10.79
N ALA A 84 2.98 -20.58 -10.65
CA ALA A 84 3.02 -19.56 -9.63
C ALA A 84 3.02 -20.17 -8.22
N SER A 85 3.99 -19.73 -7.43
CA SER A 85 4.17 -20.09 -6.02
C SER A 85 3.53 -19.07 -5.06
N GLN A 86 3.44 -17.82 -5.49
CA GLN A 86 2.97 -16.70 -4.67
C GLN A 86 2.29 -15.65 -5.55
N PHE A 87 1.35 -14.92 -4.96
CA PHE A 87 0.83 -13.67 -5.51
C PHE A 87 1.34 -12.49 -4.68
N VAL A 88 1.73 -11.41 -5.36
CA VAL A 88 2.12 -10.12 -4.76
C VAL A 88 1.34 -9.00 -5.42
N LEU A 89 0.84 -8.06 -4.62
CA LEU A 89 0.28 -6.80 -5.08
C LEU A 89 1.24 -5.65 -4.73
N SER A 90 1.46 -4.75 -5.67
CA SER A 90 2.22 -3.51 -5.45
C SER A 90 1.47 -2.28 -5.99
N ILE A 91 1.93 -1.11 -5.54
CA ILE A 91 1.56 0.20 -6.07
C ILE A 91 2.67 0.61 -7.04
N GLU A 92 2.33 0.81 -8.31
CA GLU A 92 3.27 1.09 -9.40
C GLU A 92 3.01 2.49 -9.98
N PRO A 93 4.04 3.21 -10.44
CA PRO A 93 3.84 4.42 -11.23
C PRO A 93 3.00 4.14 -12.48
N ALA A 94 2.07 5.05 -12.79
CA ALA A 94 1.21 4.89 -13.96
C ALA A 94 2.01 5.06 -15.26
N GLY A 95 1.83 4.13 -16.20
CA GLY A 95 2.39 4.21 -17.56
C GLY A 95 3.86 3.79 -17.69
N GLU A 96 4.37 3.00 -16.74
CA GLU A 96 5.70 2.40 -16.85
C GLU A 96 5.85 1.51 -18.09
N THR A 97 7.08 1.43 -18.60
CA THR A 97 7.44 0.60 -19.76
C THR A 97 8.84 0.01 -19.59
N GLY A 98 9.15 -1.02 -20.38
CA GLY A 98 10.48 -1.62 -20.40
C GLY A 98 10.80 -2.39 -19.12
N ILE A 99 12.02 -2.19 -18.58
CA ILE A 99 12.50 -2.91 -17.40
C ILE A 99 11.72 -2.51 -16.14
N ALA A 100 11.30 -1.25 -16.02
CA ALA A 100 10.52 -0.78 -14.87
C ALA A 100 9.21 -1.56 -14.75
N ALA A 101 8.46 -1.68 -15.84
CA ALA A 101 7.23 -2.49 -15.92
C ALA A 101 7.45 -4.01 -15.84
N ALA A 102 8.70 -4.50 -15.74
CA ALA A 102 9.00 -5.92 -15.63
C ALA A 102 9.35 -6.35 -14.20
N THR A 103 9.39 -5.41 -13.25
CA THR A 103 9.74 -5.68 -11.85
C THR A 103 8.83 -4.90 -10.91
N PRO A 104 8.27 -5.52 -9.85
CA PRO A 104 7.43 -4.80 -8.90
C PRO A 104 8.21 -3.70 -8.19
N ALA A 105 7.62 -2.51 -8.06
CA ALA A 105 8.12 -1.43 -7.21
C ALA A 105 8.30 -1.89 -5.75
N SER A 106 9.07 -1.12 -4.99
CA SER A 106 9.33 -1.41 -3.56
C SER A 106 8.04 -1.44 -2.73
N THR A 107 7.05 -0.61 -3.09
CA THR A 107 5.69 -0.44 -2.52
C THR A 107 4.80 -1.68 -2.67
N LYS A 108 5.25 -2.83 -2.16
CA LYS A 108 4.47 -4.07 -2.08
C LYS A 108 3.50 -3.99 -0.91
N LEU A 109 2.23 -4.34 -1.14
CA LEU A 109 1.13 -4.08 -0.22
C LEU A 109 0.49 -5.35 0.32
N LEU A 110 0.29 -6.35 -0.53
CA LEU A 110 -0.31 -7.64 -0.17
C LEU A 110 0.53 -8.76 -0.77
N ALA A 111 0.72 -9.84 -0.01
CA ALA A 111 1.36 -11.04 -0.54
C ALA A 111 0.79 -12.29 0.11
N GLY A 112 0.85 -13.41 -0.60
CA GLY A 112 0.41 -14.71 -0.10
C GLY A 112 0.83 -15.87 -1.00
N GLU A 113 1.28 -16.96 -0.40
CA GLU A 113 1.63 -18.19 -1.13
C GLU A 113 0.39 -18.97 -1.57
N PHE A 114 0.47 -19.61 -2.74
CA PHE A 114 -0.59 -20.49 -3.20
C PHE A 114 -0.56 -21.82 -2.46
N SER A 115 -1.68 -22.18 -1.84
CA SER A 115 -1.97 -23.52 -1.33
C SER A 115 -3.04 -24.16 -2.21
N GLY A 116 -2.63 -25.00 -3.17
CA GLY A 116 -3.52 -25.52 -4.20
C GLY A 116 -3.89 -24.42 -5.19
N ASN A 117 -5.17 -24.09 -5.29
CA ASN A 117 -5.69 -23.08 -6.23
C ASN A 117 -5.99 -21.72 -5.57
N SER A 118 -5.64 -21.54 -4.29
CA SER A 118 -5.95 -20.32 -3.55
C SER A 118 -4.76 -19.81 -2.76
N ALA A 119 -4.60 -18.49 -2.69
CA ALA A 119 -3.70 -17.80 -1.78
C ALA A 119 -4.51 -16.83 -0.91
N ASN A 120 -4.29 -16.86 0.40
CA ASN A 120 -4.72 -15.78 1.28
C ASN A 120 -3.62 -14.72 1.29
N VAL A 121 -3.96 -13.48 0.97
CA VAL A 121 -2.98 -12.40 0.86
C VAL A 121 -3.13 -11.44 2.04
N THR A 122 -2.01 -10.95 2.57
CA THR A 122 -1.99 -10.06 3.74
C THR A 122 -0.89 -9.01 3.61
N SER A 123 -1.10 -7.86 4.26
CA SER A 123 -0.05 -6.84 4.43
C SER A 123 0.93 -7.17 5.56
N THR A 124 0.59 -8.09 6.47
CA THR A 124 1.37 -8.40 7.68
C THR A 124 2.81 -8.81 7.38
N GLU A 125 3.02 -9.60 6.33
CA GLU A 125 4.34 -10.17 6.00
C GLU A 125 5.12 -9.37 4.96
N ILE A 126 4.48 -8.39 4.31
CA ILE A 126 5.06 -7.65 3.18
C ILE A 126 5.18 -6.14 3.43
N VAL A 127 4.37 -5.58 4.34
CA VAL A 127 4.50 -4.20 4.83
C VAL A 127 5.11 -4.21 6.23
N ALA A 128 4.36 -4.73 7.22
CA ALA A 128 4.80 -5.00 8.59
C ALA A 128 3.65 -5.60 9.44
N ASP A 129 3.99 -6.20 10.58
CA ASP A 129 3.02 -6.64 11.60
C ASP A 129 2.82 -5.57 12.70
N PHE A 130 1.62 -5.01 12.75
CA PHE A 130 1.23 -3.97 13.71
C PHE A 130 0.56 -4.52 14.99
N SER A 131 0.53 -5.84 15.19
CA SER A 131 -0.12 -6.48 16.34
C SER A 131 0.39 -5.99 17.71
N ASN A 132 1.64 -5.56 17.77
CA ASN A 132 2.30 -5.04 18.98
C ASN A 132 2.56 -3.52 18.91
N ALA A 133 1.97 -2.82 17.95
CA ALA A 133 2.14 -1.38 17.82
C ALA A 133 1.53 -0.64 19.02
N TRP A 134 2.21 0.38 19.51
CA TRP A 134 1.71 1.25 20.58
C TRP A 134 2.18 2.68 20.36
N GLY A 135 1.41 3.64 20.89
CA GLY A 135 1.76 5.05 20.79
C GLY A 135 1.40 5.83 22.04
N LYS A 136 2.19 6.87 22.30
CA LYS A 136 2.02 7.87 23.32
C LYS A 136 2.36 9.23 22.72
N TYR A 137 1.69 10.24 23.22
CA TYR A 137 1.94 11.61 22.80
C TYR A 137 1.60 12.60 23.92
N ILE A 138 2.06 13.84 23.76
CA ILE A 138 1.65 14.97 24.60
C ILE A 138 1.08 16.08 23.73
N LEU A 139 0.30 16.97 24.34
CA LEU A 139 0.00 18.29 23.77
C LEU A 139 1.00 19.30 24.31
N ALA A 140 1.77 19.94 23.43
CA ALA A 140 2.76 20.96 23.75
C ALA A 140 3.12 21.77 22.48
N THR A 141 3.65 22.99 22.64
CA THR A 141 4.11 23.87 21.56
C THR A 141 5.58 24.31 21.71
N PRO A 142 6.55 23.38 21.81
CA PRO A 142 7.96 23.66 22.09
C PRO A 142 8.71 24.46 21.00
N THR A 143 8.10 24.76 19.86
CA THR A 143 8.69 25.60 18.80
C THR A 143 8.37 27.08 18.94
N ASP A 144 7.75 27.52 20.04
CA ASP A 144 7.67 28.93 20.42
C ASP A 144 8.05 29.17 21.90
N THR A 145 7.66 30.31 22.44
CA THR A 145 7.88 30.67 23.86
C THR A 145 6.58 31.08 24.56
N ASP A 146 5.42 30.81 23.98
CA ASP A 146 4.10 31.21 24.47
C ASP A 146 3.39 30.02 25.11
N ASP A 147 3.33 30.00 26.45
CA ASP A 147 2.72 28.90 27.20
C ASP A 147 1.18 28.89 27.19
N SER A 148 0.54 29.86 26.51
CA SER A 148 -0.91 29.96 26.43
C SER A 148 -1.54 29.11 25.32
N ASN A 149 -0.74 28.60 24.38
CA ASN A 149 -1.20 27.89 23.17
C ASN A 149 -0.82 26.39 23.15
N GLU A 150 -0.37 25.83 24.27
CA GLU A 150 0.20 24.48 24.38
C GLU A 150 -0.72 23.33 23.91
N ALA A 151 -2.02 23.58 23.77
CA ALA A 151 -2.95 22.62 23.19
C ALA A 151 -2.90 22.56 21.65
N SER A 152 -2.09 23.40 21.00
CA SER A 152 -1.97 23.55 19.55
C SER A 152 -0.84 22.75 18.91
N GLY A 153 -0.14 21.93 19.67
CA GLY A 153 0.84 21.00 19.11
C GLY A 153 0.65 19.58 19.64
N VAL A 154 1.17 18.62 18.89
CA VAL A 154 1.15 17.20 19.22
C VAL A 154 2.54 16.61 19.01
N TRP A 155 3.08 15.95 20.03
CA TRP A 155 4.41 15.34 19.97
C TRP A 155 4.35 13.89 20.42
N PHE A 156 4.79 12.98 19.55
CA PHE A 156 4.78 11.54 19.77
C PHE A 156 5.95 11.08 20.65
N LEU A 157 5.92 11.53 21.90
CA LEU A 157 6.94 11.25 22.92
C LEU A 157 6.29 10.88 24.26
N ASP A 158 7.09 10.28 25.14
CA ASP A 158 6.73 10.00 26.52
C ASP A 158 7.58 10.87 27.46
N ASN A 159 6.95 11.70 28.28
CA ASN A 159 7.62 12.56 29.25
C ASN A 159 7.35 12.15 30.72
N SER A 160 6.78 10.97 30.96
CA SER A 160 6.40 10.50 32.30
C SER A 160 7.59 10.37 33.27
N SER A 161 8.81 10.23 32.75
CA SER A 161 10.05 10.21 33.55
C SER A 161 10.54 11.60 33.99
N GLY A 162 9.90 12.68 33.51
CA GLY A 162 10.38 14.05 33.63
C GLY A 162 11.37 14.47 32.53
N SER A 163 11.66 13.60 31.56
CA SER A 163 12.43 13.91 30.36
C SER A 163 11.81 13.24 29.13
N PRO A 164 11.88 13.86 27.93
CA PRO A 164 11.38 13.26 26.69
C PRO A 164 12.06 11.92 26.36
N ALA A 165 11.25 10.92 26.06
CA ALA A 165 11.64 9.60 25.58
C ALA A 165 10.76 9.17 24.40
N VAL A 166 11.13 8.08 23.73
CA VAL A 166 10.39 7.53 22.58
C VAL A 166 8.93 7.27 22.95
N GLY A 167 8.00 7.88 22.19
CA GLY A 167 6.57 7.72 22.39
C GLY A 167 5.92 6.68 21.48
N LEU A 168 6.64 6.13 20.51
CA LEU A 168 6.09 5.20 19.52
C LEU A 168 6.85 3.88 19.53
N GLY A 169 6.12 2.79 19.66
CA GLY A 169 6.59 1.44 19.35
C GLY A 169 5.96 0.97 18.06
N LEU A 170 6.70 1.06 16.97
CA LEU A 170 6.26 0.70 15.63
C LEU A 170 7.26 -0.29 15.01
N PRO A 171 6.81 -1.28 14.23
CA PRO A 171 7.70 -2.18 13.51
C PRO A 171 8.52 -1.42 12.46
N THR A 172 9.66 -1.98 12.05
CA THR A 172 10.34 -1.50 10.84
C THR A 172 9.50 -1.87 9.62
N LEU A 173 9.27 -0.89 8.75
CA LEU A 173 8.57 -1.08 7.49
C LEU A 173 9.52 -1.63 6.42
N THR A 174 8.98 -2.39 5.48
CA THR A 174 9.70 -2.77 4.26
C THR A 174 9.97 -1.53 3.37
N ASP A 175 10.93 -1.65 2.45
CA ASP A 175 11.27 -0.58 1.52
C ASP A 175 10.04 -0.09 0.74
N GLY A 176 9.98 1.21 0.46
CA GLY A 176 8.83 1.84 -0.21
C GLY A 176 7.73 2.32 0.74
N TRP A 177 7.92 2.20 2.05
CA TRP A 177 6.95 2.65 3.05
C TRP A 177 7.60 3.56 4.10
N GLN A 178 6.81 4.49 4.62
CA GLN A 178 7.17 5.34 5.77
C GLN A 178 5.94 5.55 6.66
N TYR A 179 6.15 6.05 7.87
CA TYR A 179 5.05 6.49 8.73
C TYR A 179 4.74 7.96 8.49
N GLU A 180 3.50 8.36 8.78
CA GLU A 180 3.10 9.75 8.88
C GLU A 180 2.18 9.96 10.08
N GLY A 181 2.39 11.05 10.81
CA GLY A 181 1.50 11.49 11.87
C GLY A 181 0.48 12.49 11.35
N TRP A 182 -0.72 12.48 11.93
CA TRP A 182 -1.82 13.35 11.51
C TRP A 182 -2.63 13.85 12.70
N VAL A 183 -3.20 15.05 12.55
CA VAL A 183 -4.35 15.51 13.33
C VAL A 183 -5.54 15.77 12.41
N VAL A 184 -6.72 15.28 12.78
CA VAL A 184 -7.96 15.46 12.02
C VAL A 184 -8.68 16.71 12.51
N LEU A 185 -8.59 17.79 11.74
CA LEU A 185 -9.23 19.08 12.00
C LEU A 185 -10.45 19.26 11.11
N ASN A 186 -11.63 19.49 11.70
CA ASN A 186 -12.90 19.61 10.95
C ASN A 186 -13.13 18.44 9.97
N GLY A 187 -12.72 17.23 10.34
CA GLY A 187 -12.82 16.03 9.49
C GLY A 187 -11.76 15.92 8.38
N THR A 188 -10.84 16.88 8.29
CA THR A 188 -9.74 16.86 7.31
C THR A 188 -8.42 16.53 8.02
N PRO A 189 -7.66 15.52 7.56
CA PRO A 189 -6.36 15.21 8.11
C PRO A 189 -5.34 16.29 7.76
N VAL A 190 -4.54 16.71 8.74
CA VAL A 190 -3.43 17.63 8.61
C VAL A 190 -2.19 16.92 9.12
N SER A 191 -1.17 16.84 8.28
CA SER A 191 0.08 16.13 8.58
C SER A 191 0.83 16.78 9.75
N THR A 192 1.46 15.96 10.59
CA THR A 192 2.55 16.40 11.47
C THR A 192 3.89 16.25 10.77
N GLY A 193 4.01 15.25 9.90
CA GLY A 193 5.26 14.92 9.24
C GLY A 193 5.47 13.44 9.01
N THR A 194 6.31 13.12 8.02
CA THR A 194 6.70 11.75 7.67
C THR A 194 7.96 11.32 8.41
N PHE A 195 8.07 10.05 8.79
CA PHE A 195 9.24 9.52 9.47
C PHE A 195 9.39 8.01 9.25
N THR A 196 10.62 7.52 9.32
CA THR A 196 10.92 6.06 9.30
C THR A 196 11.44 5.56 10.63
N ASN A 197 11.99 6.45 11.46
CA ASN A 197 12.49 6.15 12.79
C ASN A 197 11.60 6.81 13.85
N PRO A 198 10.80 6.04 14.62
CA PRO A 198 9.93 6.59 15.66
C PRO A 198 10.67 7.26 16.83
N ALA A 199 12.00 7.12 16.89
CA ALA A 199 12.87 7.76 17.89
C ALA A 199 13.65 8.97 17.34
N ALA A 200 13.27 9.50 16.18
CA ALA A 200 13.87 10.69 15.57
C ALA A 200 12.78 11.69 15.16
N ALA A 201 13.16 12.95 14.94
CA ALA A 201 12.26 13.95 14.38
C ALA A 201 11.76 13.52 12.99
N ASP A 202 10.56 13.99 12.63
CA ASP A 202 10.04 13.82 11.27
C ASP A 202 10.82 14.65 10.24
N ASN A 203 10.63 14.28 8.98
CA ASN A 203 11.39 14.78 7.85
C ASN A 203 11.21 16.29 7.62
N ASN A 204 10.08 16.86 8.05
CA ASN A 204 9.71 18.27 7.92
C ASN A 204 9.92 19.09 9.19
N ALA A 205 10.45 18.55 10.29
CA ALA A 205 10.65 19.29 11.55
C ALA A 205 11.36 20.65 11.37
N ALA A 206 12.27 20.76 10.40
CA ALA A 206 12.99 22.00 10.08
C ALA A 206 12.32 22.90 9.03
N THR A 207 11.36 22.37 8.26
CA THR A 207 10.78 23.02 7.08
C THR A 207 9.27 23.18 7.13
N SER A 208 8.62 22.68 8.19
CA SER A 208 7.17 22.81 8.35
C SER A 208 6.72 24.28 8.26
N PRO A 209 5.61 24.56 7.56
CA PRO A 209 5.03 25.90 7.53
C PRO A 209 4.24 26.24 8.81
N TYR A 210 3.95 25.24 9.67
CA TYR A 210 3.06 25.41 10.82
C TYR A 210 3.79 25.68 12.13
N LYS A 211 5.00 25.15 12.29
CA LYS A 211 5.83 25.34 13.49
C LYS A 211 6.07 26.81 13.82
N GLY A 212 6.38 27.11 15.07
CA GLY A 212 6.83 28.42 15.54
C GLY A 212 8.27 28.76 15.15
N THR A 213 8.79 29.84 15.72
CA THR A 213 10.10 30.42 15.36
C THR A 213 11.25 30.03 16.31
N ALA A 214 10.97 29.35 17.42
CA ALA A 214 11.92 28.93 18.44
C ALA A 214 12.41 27.48 18.22
N GLY A 215 13.24 27.26 17.20
CA GLY A 215 13.84 25.94 16.93
C GLY A 215 12.86 24.93 16.33
N ASN A 216 13.25 23.66 16.25
CA ASN A 216 12.53 22.60 15.51
C ASN A 216 11.75 21.64 16.42
N GLY A 217 11.62 21.97 17.71
CA GLY A 217 10.96 21.12 18.69
C GLY A 217 11.81 19.90 19.10
N PRO A 218 11.20 18.94 19.81
CA PRO A 218 11.82 17.68 20.22
C PRO A 218 12.42 16.87 19.07
N GLY A 219 13.42 16.03 19.38
CA GLY A 219 13.99 15.06 18.44
C GLY A 219 13.10 13.82 18.21
N PHE A 220 11.77 13.99 18.22
CA PHE A 220 10.76 12.94 18.04
C PHE A 220 9.70 13.43 17.03
N PRO A 221 8.92 12.55 16.41
CA PRO A 221 7.89 12.98 15.47
C PRO A 221 6.85 13.87 16.15
N GLY A 222 6.36 14.89 15.46
CA GLY A 222 5.39 15.82 16.04
C GLY A 222 5.37 17.16 15.34
N GLU A 223 4.33 17.92 15.61
CA GLU A 223 4.11 19.22 14.98
C GLU A 223 3.47 20.20 15.94
N ASP A 224 3.88 21.46 15.76
CA ASP A 224 3.24 22.61 16.35
C ASP A 224 2.39 23.30 15.29
N TYR A 225 1.08 23.37 15.50
CA TYR A 225 0.19 24.13 14.65
C TYR A 225 0.06 25.55 15.19
N LEU A 226 1.08 26.39 14.94
CA LEU A 226 1.20 27.75 15.47
C LEU A 226 1.06 28.84 14.40
N MET A 227 1.48 28.56 13.16
CA MET A 227 1.54 29.53 12.07
C MET A 227 0.71 29.06 10.87
N GLY A 228 0.09 30.02 10.18
CA GLY A 228 -0.67 29.76 8.96
C GLY A 228 -2.04 29.11 9.24
N SER A 229 -2.50 28.31 8.29
CA SER A 229 -3.79 27.64 8.37
C SER A 229 -3.79 26.35 7.54
N ALA A 230 -4.63 25.41 7.93
CA ALA A 230 -4.88 24.16 7.21
C ALA A 230 -6.31 23.71 7.46
N ALA A 231 -6.91 22.95 6.54
CA ALA A 231 -8.29 22.44 6.69
C ALA A 231 -9.35 23.51 7.01
N GLY A 232 -9.12 24.78 6.60
CA GLY A 232 -9.99 25.91 6.92
C GLY A 232 -9.94 26.36 8.38
N VAL A 233 -8.90 25.97 9.13
CA VAL A 233 -8.63 26.36 10.51
C VAL A 233 -7.36 27.20 10.56
N ASP A 234 -7.44 28.38 11.19
CA ASP A 234 -6.28 29.22 11.47
C ASP A 234 -5.55 28.74 12.73
N PHE A 235 -4.23 28.87 12.73
CA PHE A 235 -3.38 28.50 13.84
C PHE A 235 -2.93 29.72 14.66
N PRO A 236 -2.77 29.60 16.00
CA PRO A 236 -2.93 28.37 16.80
C PRO A 236 -4.39 27.94 17.03
N THR A 237 -4.62 26.64 17.12
CA THR A 237 -5.95 26.04 17.39
C THR A 237 -5.88 24.98 18.48
N ASP A 238 -6.90 24.86 19.32
CA ASP A 238 -6.94 23.82 20.36
C ASP A 238 -7.24 22.44 19.71
N LEU A 239 -6.30 21.50 19.83
CA LEU A 239 -6.44 20.16 19.27
C LEU A 239 -7.32 19.24 20.14
N LYS A 240 -7.77 19.67 21.33
CA LYS A 240 -8.63 18.86 22.19
C LYS A 240 -9.96 18.55 21.50
N GLY A 241 -10.34 17.27 21.52
CA GLY A 241 -11.48 16.76 20.74
C GLY A 241 -11.15 16.42 19.28
N ALA A 242 -9.96 16.73 18.77
CA ALA A 242 -9.49 16.24 17.48
C ALA A 242 -9.00 14.78 17.59
N THR A 243 -8.86 14.11 16.44
CA THR A 243 -8.29 12.76 16.38
C THR A 243 -6.84 12.82 15.91
N VAL A 244 -5.93 12.16 16.63
CA VAL A 244 -4.54 11.94 16.22
C VAL A 244 -4.41 10.55 15.61
N VAL A 245 -3.67 10.42 14.51
CA VAL A 245 -3.50 9.17 13.76
C VAL A 245 -2.04 8.96 13.40
N ILE A 246 -1.56 7.71 13.44
CA ILE A 246 -0.36 7.28 12.71
C ILE A 246 -0.82 6.39 11.57
N SER A 247 -0.36 6.69 10.36
CA SER A 247 -0.59 5.89 9.16
C SER A 247 0.73 5.36 8.59
N VAL A 248 0.61 4.44 7.64
CA VAL A 248 1.71 3.89 6.84
C VAL A 248 1.50 4.35 5.41
N GLU A 249 2.41 5.18 4.92
CA GLU A 249 2.31 5.87 3.64
C GLU A 249 3.25 5.24 2.61
N PRO A 250 2.82 5.13 1.34
CA PRO A 250 3.73 4.77 0.26
C PRO A 250 4.84 5.82 0.14
N SER A 251 6.00 5.42 -0.36
CA SER A 251 7.12 6.34 -0.60
C SER A 251 7.74 6.01 -1.95
N PRO A 252 7.62 6.90 -2.95
CA PRO A 252 6.98 8.23 -2.92
C PRO A 252 5.45 8.20 -2.74
N ASP A 253 4.89 9.29 -2.19
CA ASP A 253 3.45 9.53 -2.04
C ASP A 253 3.01 10.75 -2.87
N ASP A 254 1.89 10.66 -3.58
CA ASP A 254 1.24 11.77 -4.28
C ASP A 254 -0.14 12.15 -3.71
N SER A 255 -0.56 11.47 -2.65
CA SER A 255 -1.81 11.74 -1.94
C SER A 255 -1.62 12.77 -0.84
N PRO A 256 -2.52 13.77 -0.70
CA PRO A 256 -2.57 14.62 0.48
C PRO A 256 -3.37 13.99 1.63
N LEU A 257 -3.94 12.80 1.43
CA LEU A 257 -4.76 12.07 2.40
C LEU A 257 -4.01 10.83 2.93
N PRO A 258 -4.19 10.47 4.21
CA PRO A 258 -3.51 9.31 4.79
C PRO A 258 -3.94 8.00 4.12
N PHE A 259 -2.96 7.19 3.75
CA PHE A 259 -3.17 5.89 3.12
C PHE A 259 -3.88 4.88 4.05
N ALA A 260 -4.40 3.80 3.46
CA ALA A 260 -5.35 2.87 4.08
C ALA A 260 -4.91 2.29 5.44
N LEU A 261 -3.62 1.97 5.61
CA LEU A 261 -3.09 1.40 6.85
C LEU A 261 -2.89 2.49 7.91
N LYS A 262 -3.66 2.40 8.99
CA LYS A 262 -3.72 3.36 10.09
C LYS A 262 -3.58 2.59 11.41
N PRO A 263 -2.34 2.19 11.81
CA PRO A 263 -2.14 1.28 12.93
C PRO A 263 -2.46 1.87 14.30
N LEU A 264 -2.38 3.19 14.48
CA LEU A 264 -2.68 3.85 15.75
C LEU A 264 -3.62 5.04 15.53
N ALA A 265 -4.58 5.20 16.44
CA ALA A 265 -5.43 6.39 16.47
C ALA A 265 -5.89 6.70 17.90
N HIS A 266 -6.19 7.98 18.16
CA HIS A 266 -6.75 8.40 19.44
C HIS A 266 -7.57 9.67 19.31
N LEU A 267 -8.76 9.69 19.90
CA LEU A 267 -9.53 10.91 20.09
C LEU A 267 -8.97 11.65 21.32
N ILE A 268 -8.41 12.84 21.12
CA ILE A 268 -7.88 13.66 22.21
C ILE A 268 -9.04 14.01 23.16
N PRO A 269 -8.97 13.68 24.46
CA PRO A 269 -9.99 14.06 25.42
C PRO A 269 -10.16 15.58 25.47
N THR A 270 -11.41 16.04 25.61
CA THR A 270 -11.71 17.49 25.68
C THR A 270 -11.15 18.15 26.95
N ASP A 271 -10.87 17.36 27.98
CA ASP A 271 -10.26 17.77 29.25
C ASP A 271 -8.78 17.37 29.37
N ALA A 272 -8.15 16.97 28.26
CA ALA A 272 -6.74 16.60 28.24
C ALA A 272 -5.87 17.71 28.84
N GLN A 273 -4.96 17.30 29.73
CA GLN A 273 -3.99 18.20 30.32
C GLN A 273 -2.81 18.39 29.37
N ASN A 274 -2.38 19.63 29.18
CA ASN A 274 -1.19 19.92 28.40
C ASN A 274 0.03 19.30 29.11
N HIS A 275 1.07 18.97 28.34
CA HIS A 275 2.32 18.35 28.83
C HIS A 275 2.14 17.03 29.59
N SER A 276 0.96 16.42 29.53
CA SER A 276 0.69 15.13 30.16
C SER A 276 0.58 14.04 29.11
N VAL A 277 1.18 12.89 29.37
CA VAL A 277 1.19 11.78 28.43
C VAL A 277 -0.22 11.21 28.22
N LEU A 278 -0.59 11.09 26.95
CA LEU A 278 -1.78 10.43 26.45
C LEU A 278 -1.35 9.14 25.75
N THR A 279 -2.17 8.09 25.83
CA THR A 279 -1.87 6.79 25.20
C THR A 279 -2.82 6.58 24.02
N MET A 280 -2.27 6.22 22.88
CA MET A 280 -3.03 5.89 21.67
C MET A 280 -3.63 4.49 21.75
N GLY A 281 -4.76 4.29 21.09
CA GLY A 281 -5.34 2.98 20.86
C GLY A 281 -4.95 2.41 19.51
N THR A 282 -5.37 1.17 19.26
CA THR A 282 -5.34 0.56 17.93
C THR A 282 -6.14 1.42 16.96
N GLY A 283 -5.53 1.74 15.83
CA GLY A 283 -6.19 2.50 14.77
C GLY A 283 -7.19 1.67 13.97
N PRO A 284 -7.92 2.30 13.05
CA PRO A 284 -9.06 1.68 12.37
C PRO A 284 -8.67 0.57 11.40
N LYS A 285 -7.41 0.50 10.96
CA LYS A 285 -6.97 -0.48 9.96
C LYS A 285 -5.50 -0.86 10.17
N VAL A 286 -5.27 -2.00 10.80
CA VAL A 286 -3.93 -2.55 11.07
C VAL A 286 -3.47 -3.59 10.05
N VAL A 287 -4.39 -4.09 9.21
CA VAL A 287 -4.10 -5.14 8.24
C VAL A 287 -5.02 -5.01 7.03
N LEU A 288 -4.43 -5.23 5.85
CA LEU A 288 -5.15 -5.43 4.60
C LEU A 288 -5.11 -6.91 4.26
N THR A 289 -6.22 -7.44 3.74
CA THR A 289 -6.39 -8.86 3.48
C THR A 289 -7.23 -9.12 2.24
N GLY A 290 -7.07 -10.30 1.67
CA GLY A 290 -7.93 -10.79 0.60
C GLY A 290 -7.62 -12.24 0.26
N SER A 291 -8.20 -12.70 -0.84
CA SER A 291 -7.92 -13.99 -1.44
C SER A 291 -7.68 -13.85 -2.93
N VAL A 292 -6.82 -14.73 -3.45
CA VAL A 292 -6.55 -14.87 -4.89
C VAL A 292 -6.76 -16.33 -5.27
N SER A 293 -7.46 -16.60 -6.37
CA SER A 293 -7.74 -17.96 -6.84
C SER A 293 -7.46 -18.14 -8.33
N ARG A 294 -6.99 -19.34 -8.69
CA ARG A 294 -6.67 -19.79 -10.05
C ARG A 294 -7.45 -21.04 -10.48
#